data_AF-A0AAI9I069-F1
#
_entry.id   AF-A0AAI9I069-F1
#
_cell.length_a   1.000
_cell.length_b   1.000
_cell.length_c   1.000
_cell.angle_alpha   90.00
_cell.angle_beta   90.00
_cell.angle_gamma   90.00
#
_symmetry.space_group_name_H-M   'P 1'
#
loop_
_entity.id
_entity.type
_entity.pdbx_description
1 polymer ?
#
loop_
_entity_poly.entity_id
_entity_poly.type
_entity_poly.pdbx_seq_one_letter_code
_entity_poly.pdbx_strand_id
1 'polypeptide(L)' 'MTSLTDLAVVENERKITEAIASLQITRVFVAHRPERIKSADKVFNLQLNRWVSPYD' A
#
# COMPACT_ATOMS: atom_id res chain seq x y z
N MET A 1 11.25 -20.78 -3.20
CA MET A 1 11.25 -21.32 -1.81
C MET A 1 11.01 -20.13 -0.89
N THR A 2 9.75 -19.76 -0.70
CA THR A 2 9.36 -18.58 0.09
C THR A 2 9.53 -18.94 1.57
N SER A 3 10.31 -18.17 2.31
CA SER A 3 10.63 -18.51 3.69
C SER A 3 9.39 -18.37 4.57
N LEU A 4 9.21 -19.23 5.57
CA LEU A 4 8.14 -19.13 6.59
C LEU A 4 8.11 -17.74 7.25
N THR A 5 9.25 -17.05 7.29
CA THR A 5 9.38 -15.69 7.79
C THR A 5 8.66 -14.66 6.90
N ASP A 6 8.69 -14.83 5.57
CA ASP A 6 8.05 -13.90 4.63
C ASP A 6 6.52 -13.94 4.77
N LEU A 7 5.96 -15.13 5.01
CA LEU A 7 4.53 -15.32 5.25
C LEU A 7 4.07 -14.62 6.53
N ALA A 8 4.87 -14.68 7.59
CA ALA A 8 4.57 -14.01 8.86
C ALA A 8 4.65 -12.47 8.74
N VAL A 9 5.61 -11.96 7.96
CA VAL A 9 5.72 -10.53 7.65
C VAL A 9 4.49 -10.04 6.88
N VAL A 10 4.08 -10.78 5.85
CA VAL A 10 2.90 -10.44 5.03
C VAL A 10 1.62 -10.42 5.86
N GLU A 11 1.41 -11.40 6.76
CA GLU A 11 0.19 -11.43 7.59
C GLU A 11 0.17 -10.29 8.62
N ASN A 12 1.32 -9.92 9.21
CA ASN A 12 1.39 -8.76 10.09
C ASN A 12 1.19 -7.44 9.34
N GLU A 13 1.76 -7.30 8.15
CA GLU A 13 1.52 -6.13 7.29
C GLU A 13 0.03 -6.01 6.93
N ARG A 14 -0.65 -7.14 6.68
CA ARG A 14 -2.09 -7.19 6.41
C ARG A 14 -2.90 -6.69 7.60
N LYS A 15 -2.65 -7.20 8.80
CA LYS A 15 -3.32 -6.78 10.04
C LYS A 15 -3.13 -5.30 10.34
N ILE A 16 -1.90 -4.79 10.19
CA ILE A 16 -1.60 -3.37 10.38
C ILE A 16 -2.35 -2.54 9.34
N THR A 17 -2.34 -2.96 8.08
CA THR A 17 -3.03 -2.27 6.99
C THR A 17 -4.55 -2.21 7.22
N GLU A 18 -5.16 -3.31 7.66
CA GLU A 18 -6.59 -3.38 8.00
C GLU A 18 -6.95 -2.50 9.20
N ALA A 19 -6.15 -2.55 10.27
CA ALA A 19 -6.35 -1.71 11.45
C ALA A 19 -6.19 -0.22 11.14
N ILE A 20 -5.28 0.14 10.24
CA ILE A 20 -5.10 1.51 9.78
C ILE A 20 -6.22 1.92 8.80
N ALA A 21 -6.75 0.98 8.02
CA ALA A 21 -7.85 1.24 7.07
C ALA A 21 -9.18 1.56 7.77
N SER A 22 -9.39 1.05 8.98
CA SER A 22 -10.60 1.36 9.76
C SER A 22 -10.56 2.73 10.45
N LEU A 23 -9.41 3.39 10.50
CA LEU A 23 -9.27 4.73 11.08
C LEU A 23 -9.73 5.80 10.08
N GLN A 24 -10.62 6.69 10.52
CA GLN A 24 -11.05 7.87 9.74
C GLN A 24 -10.00 8.99 9.78
N ILE A 25 -8.79 8.69 9.29
CA ILE A 25 -7.69 9.64 9.18
C ILE A 25 -7.23 9.76 7.73
N THR A 26 -6.72 10.93 7.36
CA THR A 26 -6.05 11.09 6.07
C THR A 26 -4.70 10.41 6.12
N ARG A 27 -4.40 9.54 5.14
CA ARG A 27 -3.19 8.72 5.10
C ARG A 27 -2.40 9.00 3.84
N VAL A 28 -1.13 9.32 4.01
CA VAL A 28 -0.16 9.44 2.92
C VAL A 28 0.94 8.40 3.18
N PHE A 29 1.19 7.55 2.20
CA PHE A 29 2.21 6.51 2.28
C PHE A 29 3.03 6.45 0.99
N VAL A 30 4.33 6.16 1.15
CA VAL A 30 5.21 5.83 0.03
C VAL A 30 5.19 4.32 -0.14
N ALA A 31 4.85 3.86 -1.33
CA ALA A 31 4.75 2.44 -1.65
C ALA A 31 5.36 2.17 -3.03
N HIS A 32 5.99 1.00 -3.17
CA HIS A 32 6.51 0.48 -4.44
C HIS A 32 5.78 -0.79 -4.91
N ARG A 33 4.97 -1.40 -4.05
CA ARG A 33 4.26 -2.65 -4.34
C ARG A 33 2.93 -2.36 -5.06
N PRO A 34 2.66 -2.99 -6.21
CA PRO A 34 1.44 -2.74 -6.99
C PRO A 34 0.14 -2.91 -6.18
N GLU A 35 0.07 -3.92 -5.32
CA GLU A 35 -1.10 -4.21 -4.48
C GLU A 35 -1.39 -3.09 -3.46
N ARG A 36 -0.35 -2.44 -2.91
CA ARG A 36 -0.51 -1.29 -2.01
C ARG A 36 -0.79 0.02 -2.74
N ILE A 37 -0.32 0.14 -3.99
CA ILE A 37 -0.64 1.30 -4.84
C ILE A 37 -2.13 1.25 -5.23
N LYS A 38 -2.65 0.06 -5.58
CA LYS A 38 -4.06 -0.14 -5.94
C LYS A 38 -5.06 0.14 -4.82
N SER A 39 -4.63 0.09 -3.56
CA SER A 39 -5.50 0.41 -2.42
C SER A 39 -5.58 1.91 -2.10
N ALA A 40 -4.86 2.77 -2.82
CA ALA A 40 -4.85 4.21 -2.56
C ALA A 40 -6.00 4.91 -3.29
N ASP A 41 -6.62 5.89 -2.63
CA ASP A 41 -7.65 6.74 -3.25
C ASP A 41 -7.06 7.65 -4.35
N LYS A 42 -5.79 8.06 -4.19
CA LYS A 42 -5.04 8.92 -5.12
C LYS A 42 -3.58 8.50 -5.15
N VAL A 43 -2.96 8.56 -6.33
CA VAL A 43 -1.55 8.21 -6.52
C VAL A 43 -0.80 9.39 -7.16
N PHE A 44 0.27 9.83 -6.50
CA PHE A 44 1.22 10.79 -7.07
C PHE A 44 2.49 10.06 -7.49
N ASN A 45 2.82 10.11 -8.78
CA ASN A 45 4.03 9.50 -9.31
C ASN A 45 5.20 10.50 -9.23
N LEU A 46 6.20 10.19 -8.40
CA LEU A 46 7.36 11.04 -8.18
C LEU A 46 8.27 11.17 -9.41
N GLN A 47 8.38 10.14 -10.25
CA GLN A 47 9.20 10.18 -11.46
C GLN A 47 8.57 11.06 -12.54
N LEU A 48 7.25 10.98 -12.69
CA LEU A 48 6.50 11.78 -13.67
C LEU A 48 6.11 13.16 -13.12
N ASN A 49 6.30 13.38 -11.81
CA ASN A 49 5.90 14.57 -11.07
C ASN A 49 4.42 14.97 -11.32
N ARG A 50 3.52 13.97 -11.33
CA ARG A 50 2.08 14.17 -11.58
C ARG A 50 1.21 13.14 -10.87
N TRP A 51 -0.07 13.50 -10.71
CA TRP A 51 -1.11 12.56 -10.32
C TRP A 51 -1.39 11.55 -11.46
N VAL A 52 -1.60 10.30 -11.09
CA VAL A 52 -1.95 9.18 -11.98
C VAL A 52 -3.15 8.41 -11.43
N SER A 53 -3.89 7.75 -12.31
CA SER A 53 -4.95 6.83 -11.94
C SER A 53 -4.33 5.53 -11.39
N PRO A 54 -4.80 5.00 -10.25
CA PRO A 54 -4.39 3.68 -9.77
C PRO A 54 -4.95 2.51 -10.62
N TYR A 55 -5.81 2.80 -11.60
CA TYR A 55 -6.50 1.80 -12.44
C TYR A 55 -6.05 1.79 -13.91
N ASP A 56 -5.13 2.68 -14.30
CA ASP A 56 -4.57 2.76 -15.66
C ASP A 56 -3.40 1.80 -15.88
#